data_AF-A0A845LLP5-F1
#
_entry.id   AF-A0A845LLP5-F1
#
_cell.length_a   1.000
_cell.length_b   1.000
_cell.length_c   1.000
_cell.angle_alpha   90.00
_cell.angle_beta   90.00
_cell.angle_gamma   90.00
#
_symmetry.space_group_name_H-M   'P 1'
#
loop_
_entity.id
_entity.type
_entity.pdbx_description
1 polymer ?
#
loop_
_entity_poly.entity_id
_entity_poly.type
_entity_poly.pdbx_seq_one_letter_code
_entity_poly.pdbx_strand_id
1 'polypeptide(L)'
;MKYKPEDYSISDTQFYGLDDGDIENYKEKLVKCRKPHKCMGGCDGEIQIGQYAIRETGFMDGKPISSYTCTDCMDKWLDELNECD
;
A
#
# COMPACT_ATOMS: atom_id res chain seq x y z
N MET A 1 -4.06 9.21 7.15
CA MET A 1 -4.76 9.62 5.92
C MET A 1 -4.79 11.14 5.85
N LYS A 2 -3.79 11.72 5.22
CA LYS A 2 -3.64 13.16 4.95
C LYS A 2 -4.17 13.53 3.55
N TYR A 3 -3.96 12.68 2.55
CA TYR A 3 -4.39 12.84 1.15
C TYR A 3 -5.77 12.22 0.86
N LYS A 4 -6.29 12.36 -0.38
CA LYS A 4 -7.54 11.72 -0.81
C LYS A 4 -7.30 10.23 -1.07
N PRO A 5 -8.31 9.35 -0.91
CA PRO A 5 -8.17 7.92 -1.14
C PRO A 5 -7.66 7.55 -2.53
N GLU A 6 -7.89 8.42 -3.51
CA GLU A 6 -7.41 8.28 -4.90
C GLU A 6 -5.89 8.44 -5.02
N ASP A 7 -5.26 9.28 -4.17
CA ASP A 7 -3.80 9.48 -4.13
C ASP A 7 -3.06 8.29 -3.49
N TYR A 8 -3.74 7.42 -2.73
CA TYR A 8 -3.11 6.24 -2.12
C TYR A 8 -3.03 5.09 -3.11
N SER A 9 -2.46 5.35 -4.29
CA SER A 9 -2.16 4.31 -5.25
C SER A 9 -0.67 3.99 -5.24
N ILE A 10 -0.34 2.75 -4.89
CA ILE A 10 1.03 2.21 -4.90
C ILE A 10 1.58 2.22 -6.32
N SER A 11 0.76 1.85 -7.31
CA SER A 11 1.12 1.83 -8.74
C SER A 11 1.47 3.22 -9.25
N ASP A 12 0.61 4.20 -8.95
CA ASP A 12 0.75 5.57 -9.46
C ASP A 12 1.94 6.28 -8.82
N THR A 13 2.09 6.12 -7.51
CA THR A 13 3.20 6.72 -6.74
C THR A 13 4.49 5.92 -6.80
N GLN A 14 4.46 4.74 -7.42
CA GLN A 14 5.56 3.77 -7.47
C GLN A 14 6.20 3.51 -6.10
N PHE A 15 5.39 3.40 -5.05
CA PHE A 15 5.84 3.33 -3.65
C PHE A 15 6.90 2.25 -3.39
N TYR A 16 6.78 1.08 -4.03
CA TYR A 16 7.76 0.00 -3.92
C TYR A 16 8.76 -0.06 -5.09
N GLY A 17 8.66 0.84 -6.07
CA GLY A 17 9.46 0.79 -7.30
C GLY A 17 9.32 -0.52 -8.07
N LEU A 18 8.26 -1.29 -7.80
CA LEU A 18 7.98 -2.54 -8.49
C LEU A 18 7.44 -2.19 -9.88
N ASP A 19 8.19 -2.56 -10.91
CA ASP A 19 7.64 -2.72 -12.23
C ASP A 19 6.64 -3.88 -12.14
N ASP A 20 5.38 -3.63 -12.47
CA ASP A 20 4.22 -4.54 -12.34
C ASP A 20 4.42 -5.90 -13.05
N GLY A 21 5.55 -6.11 -13.72
CA GLY A 21 5.88 -7.29 -14.53
C GLY A 21 6.10 -8.61 -13.77
N ASP A 22 6.26 -8.60 -12.45
CA ASP A 22 6.50 -9.84 -11.67
C ASP A 22 5.23 -10.42 -11.01
N ILE A 23 4.16 -9.62 -10.87
CA ILE A 23 2.95 -10.03 -10.16
C ILE A 23 1.77 -10.13 -11.14
N GLU A 24 1.27 -11.34 -11.35
CA GLU A 24 0.10 -11.55 -12.20
C GLU A 24 -1.19 -11.05 -11.51
N ASN A 25 -2.05 -10.38 -12.28
CA ASN A 25 -3.32 -9.81 -11.80
C ASN A 25 -3.15 -8.92 -10.56
N TYR A 26 -2.11 -8.09 -10.55
CA TYR A 26 -1.90 -7.12 -9.49
C TYR A 26 -3.13 -6.19 -9.34
N LYS A 27 -3.60 -6.08 -8.11
CA LYS A 27 -4.75 -5.26 -7.71
C LYS A 27 -4.47 -4.65 -6.37
N GLU A 28 -4.55 -3.35 -6.33
CA GLU A 28 -4.48 -2.57 -5.10
C GLU A 28 -5.82 -1.89 -4.81
N LYS A 29 -6.12 -1.75 -3.51
CA LYS A 29 -7.28 -1.01 -3.07
C LYS A 29 -7.09 -0.48 -1.66
N LEU A 30 -7.45 0.77 -1.45
CA LEU A 30 -7.61 1.29 -0.11
C LEU A 30 -8.81 0.63 0.57
N VAL A 31 -8.56 -0.06 1.68
CA VAL A 31 -9.58 -0.78 2.45
C VAL A 31 -9.48 -0.43 3.93
N LYS A 32 -10.61 -0.53 4.62
CA LYS A 32 -10.65 -0.42 6.08
C LYS A 32 -10.35 -1.80 6.69
N CYS A 33 -9.26 -1.89 7.44
CA CYS A 33 -8.83 -3.11 8.10
C CYS A 33 -9.85 -3.53 9.16
N ARG A 34 -10.25 -4.81 9.12
CA ARG A 34 -11.17 -5.42 10.10
C ARG A 34 -10.45 -6.28 11.13
N LYS A 35 -9.15 -6.49 10.93
CA LYS A 35 -8.23 -7.25 11.79
C LYS A 35 -6.91 -6.47 11.85
N PRO A 36 -6.10 -6.68 12.88
CA PRO A 36 -4.75 -6.13 12.89
C PRO A 36 -3.92 -6.77 11.76
N HIS A 37 -3.14 -5.95 11.05
CA HIS A 37 -2.25 -6.40 9.97
C HIS A 37 -0.88 -5.77 10.14
N LYS A 38 0.18 -6.52 9.84
CA LYS A 38 1.53 -5.95 9.80
C LYS A 38 1.69 -5.05 8.58
N CYS A 39 2.24 -3.86 8.77
CA CYS A 39 2.55 -2.93 7.69
C CYS A 39 3.78 -3.38 6.91
N MET A 40 3.67 -3.42 5.58
CA MET A 40 4.76 -3.73 4.66
C MET A 40 5.51 -2.49 4.16
N GLY A 41 5.02 -1.28 4.46
CA GLY A 41 5.62 -0.01 4.04
C GLY A 41 6.89 0.42 4.79
N GLY A 42 7.56 -0.50 5.47
CA GLY A 42 8.85 -0.26 6.15
C GLY A 42 8.78 0.30 7.57
N CYS A 43 7.60 0.65 8.11
CA CYS A 43 7.49 1.10 9.50
C CYS A 43 7.49 -0.04 10.53
N ASP A 44 7.42 -1.30 10.08
CA ASP A 44 7.24 -2.53 10.87
C ASP A 44 6.07 -2.49 11.88
N GLY A 45 5.22 -1.46 11.79
CA GLY A 45 4.09 -1.23 12.68
C GLY A 45 2.91 -2.14 12.39
N GLU A 46 1.97 -2.18 13.32
CA GLU A 46 0.72 -2.92 13.17
C GLU A 46 -0.45 -1.96 12.85
N ILE A 47 -1.09 -2.19 11.71
CA ILE A 47 -2.32 -1.53 11.30
C ILE A 47 -3.45 -2.07 12.16
N GLN A 48 -4.01 -1.23 13.04
CA GLN A 48 -5.07 -1.62 13.95
C GLN A 48 -6.43 -1.77 13.25
N ILE A 49 -7.35 -2.48 13.93
CA ILE A 49 -8.73 -2.62 13.48
C ILE A 49 -9.38 -1.24 13.34
N GLY A 50 -10.03 -1.01 12.20
CA GLY A 50 -10.72 0.24 11.90
C GLY A 50 -9.83 1.30 11.23
N GLN A 51 -8.52 1.06 11.12
CA GLN A 51 -7.64 1.91 10.32
C GLN A 51 -7.77 1.59 8.82
N TYR A 52 -7.38 2.56 8.00
CA TYR A 52 -7.28 2.38 6.56
C TYR A 52 -5.87 1.93 6.18
N ALA A 53 -5.81 1.03 5.21
CA ALA A 53 -4.56 0.56 4.62
C ALA A 53 -4.78 0.25 3.14
N ILE A 54 -3.71 0.37 2.36
CA ILE A 54 -3.68 -0.07 0.98
C ILE A 54 -3.47 -1.57 1.02
N ARG A 55 -4.44 -2.32 0.49
CA ARG A 55 -4.35 -3.76 0.34
C ARG A 55 -3.97 -4.06 -1.09
N GLU A 56 -2.84 -4.70 -1.23
CA GLU A 56 -2.26 -5.14 -2.48
C GLU A 56 -2.48 -6.64 -2.59
N THR A 57 -2.89 -7.10 -3.75
CA THR A 57 -3.13 -8.52 -4.02
C THR A 57 -2.66 -8.86 -5.42
N GLY A 58 -2.16 -10.07 -5.59
CA GLY A 58 -1.78 -10.58 -6.90
C GLY A 58 -1.39 -12.03 -6.80
N PHE A 59 -0.77 -12.55 -7.86
CA PHE A 59 -0.29 -13.91 -7.92
C PHE A 59 1.19 -13.92 -8.28
N MET A 60 1.98 -14.64 -7.48
CA MET A 60 3.39 -14.88 -7.73
C MET A 60 3.60 -16.39 -7.72
N ASP A 61 4.14 -16.95 -8.81
CA ASP A 61 4.33 -18.40 -8.98
C ASP A 61 3.03 -19.21 -8.75
N GLY A 62 1.90 -18.69 -9.23
CA GLY A 62 0.58 -19.29 -9.05
C GLY A 62 0.02 -19.24 -7.62
N LYS A 63 0.72 -18.59 -6.67
CA LYS A 63 0.26 -18.43 -5.28
C LYS A 63 -0.31 -17.03 -5.07
N PRO A 64 -1.50 -16.89 -4.45
CA PRO A 64 -2.05 -15.59 -4.13
C PRO A 64 -1.19 -14.93 -3.05
N ILE A 65 -0.68 -13.75 -3.35
CA ILE A 65 0.03 -12.90 -2.40
C ILE A 65 -0.89 -11.74 -1.97
N SER A 66 -0.73 -11.30 -0.74
CA SER A 66 -1.40 -10.09 -0.25
C SER A 66 -0.52 -9.32 0.71
N SER A 67 -0.41 -8.02 0.47
CA SER A 67 0.35 -7.09 1.28
C SER A 67 -0.53 -5.95 1.77
N TYR A 68 -0.17 -5.38 2.91
CA TYR A 68 -0.92 -4.30 3.55
C TYR A 68 0.04 -3.17 3.90
N THR A 69 -0.22 -1.99 3.34
CA THR A 69 0.57 -0.78 3.58
C THR A 69 -0.27 0.20 4.37
N CYS A 70 0.21 0.65 5.53
CA CYS A 70 -0.52 1.63 6.32
C CYS A 70 -0.54 2.97 5.59
N THR A 71 -1.60 3.75 5.78
CA THR A 71 -1.68 5.07 5.14
C THR A 71 -0.60 6.02 5.66
N ASP A 72 -0.04 5.80 6.84
CA ASP A 72 1.01 6.66 7.41
C ASP A 72 2.33 6.56 6.63
N CYS A 73 2.73 5.33 6.24
CA CYS A 73 3.87 5.11 5.34
C CYS A 73 3.62 5.78 3.99
N MET A 74 2.42 5.60 3.44
CA MET A 74 2.04 6.21 2.19
C MET A 74 2.00 7.74 2.28
N ASP A 75 1.47 8.28 3.38
CA ASP A 75 1.40 9.72 3.65
C ASP A 75 2.81 10.32 3.63
N LYS A 76 3.80 9.63 4.22
CA LYS A 76 5.22 10.06 4.17
C LYS A 76 5.79 10.02 2.76
N TRP A 77 5.54 8.95 2.00
CA TRP A 77 6.02 8.84 0.63
C TRP A 77 5.42 9.91 -0.28
N LEU A 78 4.12 10.14 -0.15
CA LEU A 78 3.42 11.23 -0.85
C LEU A 78 3.98 12.59 -0.47
N ASP A 79 4.36 12.81 0.79
CA ASP A 79 5.03 14.03 1.25
C ASP A 79 6.36 14.22 0.53
N GLU A 80 7.21 13.20 0.48
CA GLU A 80 8.50 13.23 -0.23
C GLU A 80 8.33 13.47 -1.74
N LEU A 81 7.30 12.87 -2.37
CA LEU A 81 6.97 13.11 -3.77
C LEU A 81 6.49 14.55 -4.03
N ASN A 82 5.74 15.14 -3.09
CA ASN A 82 5.26 16.52 -3.20
C ASN A 82 6.33 17.56 -2.82
N GLU A 83 7.31 17.22 -1.97
CA GLU A 83 8.40 18.13 -1.58
C GLU A 83 9.46 18.29 -2.70
N CYS A 84 9.37 17.49 -3.77
CA CYS A 84 10.27 17.54 -4.91
C CYS A 84 9.84 18.50 -6.05
N ASP A 85 8.85 19.39 -5.84
CA ASP A 85 8.45 20.47 -6.76
C ASP A 85 9.05 21.84 -6.39
#